data_AF-A0A517NK28-F1
#
_entry.id   AF-A0A517NK28-F1
#
_cell.length_a   1.000
_cell.length_b   1.000
_cell.length_c   1.000
_cell.angle_alpha   90.00
_cell.angle_beta   90.00
_cell.angle_gamma   90.00
#
_symmetry.space_group_name_H-M   'P 1'
#
loop_
_entity.id
_entity.type
_entity.pdbx_description
1 polymer ?
#
loop_
_entity_poly.entity_id
_entity_poly.type
_entity_poly.pdbx_seq_one_letter_code
_entity_poly.pdbx_strand_id
1 'polypeptide(L)'
;MFEQMGSFDQAFPTTGENASKATRQVTRSRTWREVLVFWGANLFVMPIVGTIYATIIAEGLRRLMPIFQLRLYKLPIPGAGLARHYDGFDRLDLAIVMSLLLFAVVTWLWVRVFSELLGFGTIVSQRQSNPVVFYLLSFIALVILAGDALIFYVGLASQSSSGWTETPPYVAPVATLIYSCGLAMLGWWHSDYHNSNRV
;
A
#
# COMPACT_ATOMS: atom_id res chain seq x y z
N MET A 1 14.59 -8.13 39.17
CA MET A 1 14.41 -9.10 38.05
C MET A 1 13.69 -8.45 36.86
N PHE A 2 14.03 -7.19 36.52
CA PHE A 2 13.51 -6.47 35.34
C PHE A 2 14.59 -5.59 34.67
N GLU A 3 15.84 -5.63 35.13
CA GLU A 3 16.95 -4.82 34.59
C GLU A 3 17.65 -5.46 33.37
N GLN A 4 17.07 -6.51 32.79
CA GLN A 4 17.63 -7.23 31.65
C GLN A 4 16.84 -7.04 30.35
N MET A 5 15.98 -6.01 30.28
CA MET A 5 15.53 -5.49 28.98
C MET A 5 16.65 -4.63 28.41
N GLY A 6 17.64 -5.31 27.79
CA GLY A 6 18.72 -4.68 27.04
C GLY A 6 18.17 -3.61 26.11
N SER A 7 18.89 -2.48 26.03
CA SER A 7 18.44 -1.31 25.31
C SER A 7 18.08 -1.66 23.87
N PHE A 8 16.88 -1.26 23.46
CA PHE A 8 16.36 -1.41 22.10
C PHE A 8 17.28 -0.74 21.05
N ASP A 9 18.17 0.16 21.50
CA ASP A 9 19.17 0.83 20.68
C ASP A 9 20.24 -0.11 20.11
N GLN A 10 20.48 -1.30 20.68
CA GLN A 10 21.42 -2.27 20.11
C GLN A 10 20.85 -3.05 18.91
N ALA A 11 19.53 -2.97 18.66
CA ALA A 11 18.91 -3.64 17.51
C ALA A 11 19.13 -2.89 16.19
N PHE A 12 19.53 -1.61 16.25
CA PHE A 12 19.83 -0.79 15.07
C PHE A 12 21.35 -0.58 15.00
N PRO A 13 22.05 -1.23 14.05
CA PRO A 13 23.49 -1.07 13.94
C PRO A 13 23.83 0.40 13.64
N THR A 14 24.70 0.99 14.47
CA THR A 14 25.32 2.29 14.21
C THR A 14 26.12 2.21 12.91
N THR A 15 25.83 3.16 12.03
CA THR A 15 26.13 3.20 10.59
C THR A 15 27.62 3.33 10.20
N GLY A 16 28.55 2.70 10.93
CA GLY A 16 29.98 3.04 10.87
C GLY A 16 30.92 2.07 10.15
N GLU A 17 30.87 0.76 10.42
CA GLU A 17 32.11 -0.04 10.29
C GLU A 17 32.18 -1.08 9.16
N ASN A 18 31.09 -1.38 8.44
CA ASN A 18 31.10 -2.43 7.41
C ASN A 18 30.94 -1.91 5.95
N ALA A 19 31.14 -0.62 5.70
CA ALA A 19 30.91 0.01 4.39
C ALA A 19 31.96 -0.32 3.29
N SER A 20 33.00 -1.09 3.60
CA SER A 20 34.20 -1.20 2.76
C SER A 20 34.17 -2.28 1.66
N LYS A 21 33.05 -2.98 1.46
CA LYS A 21 32.87 -3.96 0.36
C LYS A 21 31.57 -3.76 -0.41
N ALA A 22 31.16 -2.50 -0.62
CA ALA A 22 30.13 -2.21 -1.61
C ALA A 22 30.72 -2.41 -3.01
N THR A 23 30.58 -3.63 -3.55
CA THR A 23 30.80 -3.92 -4.97
C THR A 23 30.09 -2.85 -5.78
N ARG A 24 30.84 -2.07 -6.55
CA ARG A 24 30.35 -0.93 -7.31
C ARG A 24 29.34 -1.45 -8.33
N GLN A 25 28.05 -1.41 -8.00
CA GLN A 25 26.97 -1.83 -8.90
C GLN A 25 27.06 -0.99 -10.17
N VAL A 26 27.15 -1.65 -11.33
CA VAL A 26 27.26 -0.96 -12.61
C VAL A 26 25.84 -0.55 -12.99
N THR A 27 25.51 0.71 -12.75
CA THR A 27 24.19 1.25 -13.09
C THR A 27 24.09 1.44 -14.60
N ARG A 28 23.27 0.64 -15.27
CA ARG A 28 22.92 0.88 -16.68
C ARG A 28 21.92 2.04 -16.77
N SER A 29 22.16 3.00 -17.65
CA SER A 29 21.19 4.06 -17.94
C SER A 29 20.01 3.50 -18.74
N ARG A 30 18.79 3.91 -18.37
CA ARG A 30 17.57 3.47 -19.06
C ARG A 30 17.40 4.15 -20.40
N THR A 31 16.77 3.42 -21.31
CA THR A 31 16.32 3.99 -22.57
C THR A 31 15.18 4.98 -22.29
N TRP A 32 15.21 6.18 -22.88
CA TRP A 32 14.14 7.18 -22.71
C TRP A 32 12.74 6.62 -23.09
N ARG A 33 12.68 5.67 -24.02
CA ARG A 33 11.46 4.95 -24.39
C ARG A 33 10.85 4.17 -23.22
N GLU A 34 11.68 3.50 -22.41
CA GLU A 34 11.21 2.73 -21.25
C GLU A 34 10.62 3.65 -20.17
N VAL A 35 11.27 4.80 -19.95
CA VAL A 35 10.80 5.81 -19.00
C VAL A 35 9.45 6.39 -19.44
N LEU A 36 9.30 6.73 -20.71
CA LEU A 36 8.04 7.25 -21.25
C LEU A 36 6.91 6.22 -21.20
N VAL A 37 7.19 4.96 -21.56
CA VAL A 37 6.19 3.88 -21.49
C VAL A 37 5.75 3.64 -20.05
N PHE A 38 6.69 3.60 -19.11
CA PHE A 38 6.38 3.42 -17.69
C PHE A 38 5.53 4.57 -17.14
N TRP A 39 5.95 5.81 -17.35
CA TRP A 39 5.19 6.99 -16.88
C TRP A 39 3.83 7.10 -17.56
N GLY A 40 3.76 6.84 -18.87
CA GLY A 40 2.51 6.84 -19.63
C GLY A 40 1.54 5.79 -19.09
N ALA A 41 1.99 4.54 -18.95
CA ALA A 41 1.16 3.47 -18.39
C ALA A 41 0.70 3.80 -16.95
N ASN A 42 1.59 4.33 -16.10
CA ASN A 42 1.23 4.70 -14.74
C ASN A 42 0.22 5.85 -14.68
N LEU A 43 0.33 6.83 -15.58
CA LEU A 43 -0.59 7.96 -15.69
C LEU A 43 -2.01 7.53 -16.05
N PHE A 44 -2.19 6.46 -16.83
CA PHE A 44 -3.52 5.95 -17.20
C PHE A 44 -4.04 4.89 -16.22
N VAL A 45 -3.19 3.95 -15.80
CA VAL A 45 -3.61 2.81 -14.98
C VAL A 45 -3.86 3.24 -13.53
N MET A 46 -2.99 4.06 -12.94
CA MET A 46 -3.12 4.43 -11.52
C MET A 46 -4.40 5.20 -11.20
N PRO A 47 -4.84 6.20 -11.99
CA PRO A 47 -6.10 6.89 -11.69
C PRO A 47 -7.33 5.99 -11.80
N ILE A 48 -7.35 5.08 -12.78
CA ILE A 48 -8.46 4.15 -12.97
C ILE A 48 -8.52 3.17 -11.78
N VAL A 49 -7.41 2.51 -11.48
CA VAL A 49 -7.32 1.56 -10.36
C VAL A 49 -7.57 2.27 -9.04
N GLY A 50 -6.96 3.44 -8.82
CA GLY A 50 -7.12 4.24 -7.62
C GLY A 50 -8.56 4.70 -7.40
N THR A 51 -9.29 5.03 -8.47
CA THR A 51 -10.72 5.40 -8.37
C THR A 51 -11.57 4.19 -7.97
N ILE A 52 -11.38 3.05 -8.64
CA ILE A 52 -12.10 1.81 -8.32
C ILE A 52 -11.80 1.41 -6.87
N TYR A 53 -10.52 1.42 -6.48
CA TYR A 53 -10.06 1.15 -5.13
C TYR A 53 -10.76 2.08 -4.12
N ALA A 54 -10.68 3.39 -4.35
CA ALA A 54 -11.21 4.38 -3.41
C ALA A 54 -12.71 4.20 -3.19
N THR A 55 -13.48 3.91 -4.25
CA THR A 55 -14.92 3.71 -4.12
C THR A 55 -15.29 2.48 -3.30
N ILE A 56 -14.60 1.35 -3.50
CA ILE A 56 -14.89 0.09 -2.81
C ILE A 56 -14.39 0.15 -1.36
N ILE A 57 -13.14 0.59 -1.16
CA ILE A 57 -12.49 0.65 0.15
C ILE A 57 -13.16 1.71 1.03
N ALA A 58 -13.57 2.86 0.47
CA ALA A 58 -14.32 3.85 1.25
C ALA A 58 -15.61 3.26 1.80
N GLU A 59 -16.35 2.48 0.99
CA GLU A 59 -17.55 1.81 1.47
C GLU A 59 -17.24 0.75 2.55
N GLY A 60 -16.17 -0.04 2.36
CA GLY A 60 -15.69 -0.98 3.38
C GLY A 60 -15.33 -0.28 4.69
N LEU A 61 -14.63 0.84 4.64
CA LEU A 61 -14.27 1.66 5.81
C LEU A 61 -15.50 2.23 6.50
N ARG A 62 -16.50 2.74 5.75
CA ARG A 62 -17.76 3.23 6.32
C ARG A 62 -18.52 2.17 7.09
N ARG A 63 -18.43 0.91 6.64
CA ARG A 63 -19.10 -0.24 7.27
C ARG A 63 -18.37 -0.75 8.50
N LEU A 64 -17.05 -0.82 8.43
CA LEU A 64 -16.21 -1.28 9.56
C LEU A 64 -16.14 -0.25 10.68
N MET A 65 -16.06 1.04 10.33
CA MET A 65 -15.86 2.13 11.28
C MET A 65 -16.73 3.33 10.90
N PRO A 66 -17.91 3.51 11.53
CA PRO A 66 -18.87 4.57 11.22
C PRO A 66 -18.28 5.98 11.30
N ILE A 67 -17.20 6.19 12.06
CA ILE A 67 -16.52 7.48 12.17
C ILE A 67 -16.01 8.00 10.81
N PHE A 68 -15.69 7.11 9.86
CA PHE A 68 -15.25 7.52 8.53
C PHE A 68 -16.37 8.06 7.63
N GLN A 69 -17.63 7.93 8.05
CA GLN A 69 -18.77 8.56 7.37
C GLN A 69 -18.85 10.07 7.66
N LEU A 70 -18.02 10.59 8.57
CA LEU A 70 -17.95 12.02 8.84
C LEU A 70 -17.48 12.77 7.59
N ARG A 71 -18.26 13.77 7.20
CA ARG A 71 -17.94 14.66 6.09
C ARG A 71 -16.77 15.57 6.45
N LEU A 72 -15.88 15.84 5.49
CA LEU A 72 -14.63 16.57 5.74
C LEU A 72 -14.85 17.95 6.36
N TYR A 73 -15.90 18.67 5.96
CA TYR A 73 -16.20 20.02 6.48
C TYR A 73 -16.65 20.03 7.96
N LYS A 74 -16.99 18.87 8.54
CA LYS A 74 -17.35 18.75 9.96
C LYS A 74 -16.13 18.57 10.87
N LEU A 75 -14.93 18.44 10.30
CA LEU A 75 -13.70 18.33 11.09
C LEU A 75 -13.38 19.69 11.73
N PRO A 76 -12.94 19.71 13.00
CA PRO A 76 -12.58 20.93 13.72
C PRO A 76 -11.19 21.44 13.27
N ILE A 77 -11.01 21.66 11.96
CA ILE A 77 -9.77 22.16 11.36
C ILE A 77 -10.04 23.60 10.88
N PRO A 78 -9.19 24.57 11.23
CA PRO A 78 -9.34 25.94 10.73
C PRO A 78 -9.29 25.94 9.20
N GLY A 79 -10.34 26.48 8.56
CA GLY A 79 -10.49 26.53 7.10
C GLY A 79 -11.39 25.45 6.48
N ALA A 80 -11.76 24.38 7.20
CA ALA A 80 -12.63 23.32 6.67
C ALA A 80 -14.05 23.81 6.34
N GLY A 81 -14.53 24.85 7.02
CA GLY A 81 -15.83 25.48 6.74
C GLY A 81 -15.91 26.19 5.38
N LEU A 82 -14.78 26.60 4.80
CA LEU A 82 -14.73 27.24 3.48
C LEU A 82 -15.04 26.23 2.37
N ALA A 83 -14.70 24.95 2.57
CA ALA A 83 -14.98 23.88 1.61
C ALA A 83 -16.48 23.58 1.46
N ARG A 84 -17.34 24.06 2.37
CA ARG A 84 -18.80 23.91 2.28
C ARG A 84 -19.40 24.64 1.07
N HIS A 85 -18.73 25.67 0.56
CA HIS A 85 -19.23 26.50 -0.53
C HIS A 85 -18.81 25.99 -1.92
N TYR A 86 -17.97 24.95 -1.96
CA TYR A 86 -17.57 24.30 -3.20
C TYR A 86 -18.48 23.12 -3.51
N ASP A 87 -19.18 23.22 -4.63
CA ASP A 87 -20.05 22.15 -5.12
C ASP A 87 -19.20 20.90 -5.41
N GLY A 88 -19.55 19.78 -4.78
CA GLY A 88 -18.79 18.52 -4.84
C GLY A 88 -17.97 18.19 -3.59
N PHE A 89 -17.45 19.19 -2.86
CA PHE A 89 -16.70 18.95 -1.61
C PHE A 89 -17.61 18.61 -0.42
N ASP A 90 -18.90 18.99 -0.48
CA ASP A 90 -19.90 18.60 0.54
C ASP A 90 -20.18 17.08 0.56
N ARG A 91 -19.84 16.37 -0.53
CA ARG A 91 -19.96 14.90 -0.61
C ARG A 91 -18.67 14.17 -0.24
N LEU A 92 -17.58 14.90 -0.05
CA LEU A 92 -16.29 14.30 0.28
C LEU A 92 -16.29 13.92 1.77
N ASP A 93 -16.26 12.63 2.02
CA ASP A 93 -16.19 12.08 3.35
C ASP A 93 -14.78 11.61 3.69
N LEU A 94 -14.55 11.45 4.99
CA LEU A 94 -13.26 11.01 5.51
C LEU A 94 -12.88 9.63 4.96
N ALA A 95 -13.87 8.78 4.68
CA ALA A 95 -13.67 7.47 4.08
C ALA A 95 -12.94 7.52 2.73
N ILE A 96 -13.30 8.43 1.82
CA ILE A 96 -12.62 8.57 0.53
C ILE A 96 -11.16 8.99 0.74
N VAL A 97 -10.90 9.98 1.58
CA VAL A 97 -9.53 10.45 1.86
C VAL A 97 -8.69 9.34 2.46
N MET A 98 -9.23 8.62 3.44
CA MET A 98 -8.56 7.50 4.08
C MET A 98 -8.34 6.33 3.12
N SER A 99 -9.28 6.06 2.21
CA SER A 99 -9.10 5.05 1.17
C SER A 99 -7.96 5.40 0.22
N LEU A 100 -7.82 6.65 -0.21
CA LEU A 100 -6.71 7.08 -1.05
C LEU A 100 -5.36 6.99 -0.32
N LEU A 101 -5.33 7.31 0.97
CA LEU A 101 -4.15 7.14 1.80
C LEU A 101 -3.78 5.66 1.97
N LEU A 102 -4.78 4.80 2.24
CA LEU A 102 -4.60 3.35 2.32
C LEU A 102 -4.04 2.81 0.99
N PHE A 103 -4.59 3.24 -0.15
CA PHE A 103 -4.11 2.88 -1.48
C PHE A 103 -2.63 3.21 -1.68
N ALA A 104 -2.23 4.44 -1.32
CA ALA A 104 -0.85 4.88 -1.44
C ALA A 104 0.09 4.04 -0.56
N VAL A 105 -0.29 3.79 0.70
CA VAL A 105 0.47 2.98 1.65
C VAL A 105 0.59 1.53 1.17
N VAL A 106 -0.51 0.91 0.74
CA VAL A 106 -0.54 -0.49 0.27
C VAL A 106 0.26 -0.65 -1.02
N THR A 107 0.13 0.29 -1.96
CA THR A 107 0.94 0.28 -3.20
C THR A 107 2.42 0.39 -2.88
N TRP A 108 2.80 1.30 -1.98
CA TRP A 108 4.19 1.45 -1.55
C TRP A 108 4.72 0.20 -0.82
N LEU A 109 3.89 -0.41 0.02
CA LEU A 109 4.22 -1.64 0.74
C LEU A 109 4.42 -2.81 -0.22
N TRP A 110 3.59 -2.95 -1.26
CA TRP A 110 3.79 -3.95 -2.31
C TRP A 110 5.13 -3.78 -3.03
N VAL A 111 5.49 -2.54 -3.42
CA VAL A 111 6.79 -2.27 -4.04
C VAL A 111 7.93 -2.66 -3.10
N ARG A 112 7.82 -2.35 -1.81
CA ARG A 112 8.81 -2.75 -0.79
C ARG A 112 8.91 -4.27 -0.65
N VAL A 113 7.79 -4.97 -0.51
CA VAL A 113 7.76 -6.44 -0.38
C VAL A 113 8.42 -7.10 -1.59
N PHE A 114 8.10 -6.67 -2.82
CA PHE A 114 8.74 -7.24 -4.01
C PHE A 114 10.20 -6.86 -4.16
N SER A 115 10.59 -5.66 -3.76
CA SER A 115 12.01 -5.26 -3.78
C SER A 115 12.84 -6.10 -2.81
N GLU A 116 12.27 -6.46 -1.66
CA GLU A 116 12.89 -7.41 -0.73
C GLU A 116 12.88 -8.83 -1.31
N LEU A 117 11.77 -9.32 -1.86
CA LEU A 117 11.70 -10.67 -2.48
C LEU A 117 12.71 -10.88 -3.62
N LEU A 118 13.00 -9.83 -4.40
CA LEU A 118 14.01 -9.85 -5.46
C LEU A 118 15.46 -9.77 -4.93
N GLY A 119 15.66 -9.64 -3.62
CA GLY A 119 16.98 -9.64 -2.97
C GLY A 119 17.72 -8.30 -3.02
N PHE A 120 17.09 -7.24 -3.52
CA PHE A 120 17.67 -5.89 -3.60
C PHE A 120 17.45 -5.05 -2.35
N GLY A 121 16.65 -5.56 -1.42
CA GLY A 121 16.26 -4.83 -0.22
C GLY A 121 17.23 -4.99 0.95
N THR A 122 17.23 -4.00 1.83
CA THR A 122 18.11 -3.95 3.01
C THR A 122 17.73 -5.01 4.04
N ILE A 123 16.51 -5.52 4.01
CA ILE A 123 16.01 -6.48 5.00
C ILE A 123 16.49 -7.89 4.62
N VAL A 124 16.62 -8.21 3.33
CA VAL A 124 17.19 -9.51 2.90
C VAL A 124 18.66 -9.68 3.29
N SER A 125 19.48 -8.64 3.19
CA SER A 125 20.87 -8.73 3.68
C SER A 125 20.91 -8.92 5.21
N GLN A 126 19.92 -8.37 5.92
CA GLN A 126 19.75 -8.52 7.36
C GLN A 126 19.16 -9.88 7.77
N ARG A 127 18.64 -10.70 6.83
CA ARG A 127 18.14 -12.06 7.11
C ARG A 127 19.22 -12.95 7.72
N GLN A 128 20.48 -12.76 7.32
CA GLN A 128 21.60 -13.54 7.84
C GLN A 128 22.04 -13.08 9.24
N SER A 129 21.87 -11.79 9.57
CA SER A 129 22.29 -11.26 10.88
C SER A 129 21.19 -11.33 11.93
N ASN A 130 19.93 -11.09 11.57
CA ASN A 130 18.79 -11.05 12.49
C ASN A 130 17.51 -11.64 11.86
N PRO A 131 17.36 -12.98 11.82
CA PRO A 131 16.21 -13.62 11.16
C PRO A 131 14.87 -13.29 11.84
N VAL A 132 14.86 -12.99 13.14
CA VAL A 132 13.65 -12.65 13.89
C VAL A 132 13.01 -11.35 13.38
N VAL A 133 13.82 -10.32 13.13
CA VAL A 133 13.35 -9.02 12.61
C VAL A 133 12.76 -9.19 11.21
N PHE A 134 13.39 -10.02 10.37
CA PHE A 134 12.87 -10.35 9.05
C PHE A 134 11.48 -11.00 9.11
N TYR A 135 11.29 -12.01 9.97
CA TYR A 135 9.97 -12.65 10.12
C TYR A 135 8.92 -11.70 10.71
N LEU A 136 9.29 -10.85 11.67
CA LEU A 136 8.39 -9.87 12.25
C LEU A 136 7.90 -8.85 11.20
N LEU A 137 8.82 -8.27 10.42
CA LEU A 137 8.48 -7.32 9.36
C LEU A 137 7.64 -7.97 8.26
N SER A 138 7.98 -9.20 7.87
CA SER A 138 7.20 -9.98 6.89
C SER A 138 5.80 -10.28 7.41
N PHE A 139 5.65 -10.59 8.69
CA PHE A 139 4.36 -10.82 9.33
C PHE A 139 3.52 -9.54 9.40
N ILE A 140 4.11 -8.41 9.77
CA ILE A 140 3.43 -7.10 9.77
C ILE A 140 2.94 -6.76 8.36
N ALA A 141 3.79 -6.94 7.34
CA ALA A 141 3.42 -6.72 5.94
C ALA A 141 2.25 -7.63 5.53
N LEU A 142 2.31 -8.92 5.87
CA LEU A 142 1.24 -9.88 5.60
C LEU A 142 -0.08 -9.46 6.25
N VAL A 143 -0.06 -9.03 7.51
CA VAL A 143 -1.25 -8.58 8.24
C VAL A 143 -1.85 -7.33 7.59
N ILE A 144 -1.03 -6.37 7.17
CA ILE A 144 -1.51 -5.15 6.48
C ILE A 144 -2.17 -5.52 5.14
N LEU A 145 -1.55 -6.40 4.35
CA LEU A 145 -2.09 -6.85 3.07
C LEU A 145 -3.39 -7.66 3.24
N ALA A 146 -3.45 -8.53 4.25
CA ALA A 146 -4.66 -9.28 4.58
C ALA A 146 -5.78 -8.34 5.06
N GLY A 147 -5.44 -7.32 5.86
CA GLY A 147 -6.37 -6.29 6.30
C GLY A 147 -6.93 -5.48 5.14
N ASP A 148 -6.10 -5.07 4.20
CA ASP A 148 -6.53 -4.37 2.97
C ASP A 148 -7.49 -5.23 2.13
N ALA A 149 -7.14 -6.50 1.89
CA ALA A 149 -8.00 -7.45 1.19
C ALA A 149 -9.34 -7.66 1.91
N LEU A 150 -9.33 -7.71 3.25
CA LEU A 150 -10.54 -7.82 4.06
C LEU A 150 -11.43 -6.57 3.93
N ILE A 151 -10.85 -5.37 4.01
CA ILE A 151 -11.60 -4.12 3.83
C ILE A 151 -12.23 -4.06 2.44
N PHE A 152 -11.47 -4.45 1.41
CA PHE A 152 -11.96 -4.53 0.04
C PHE A 152 -13.12 -5.53 -0.11
N TYR A 153 -12.98 -6.73 0.47
CA TYR A 153 -14.03 -7.75 0.50
C TYR A 153 -15.31 -7.23 1.18
N VAL A 154 -15.19 -6.61 2.35
CA VAL A 154 -16.34 -6.04 3.07
C VAL A 154 -17.00 -4.91 2.26
N GLY A 155 -16.20 -4.07 1.60
CA GLY A 155 -16.68 -3.04 0.69
C GLY A 155 -17.53 -3.62 -0.44
N LEU A 156 -17.02 -4.62 -1.16
CA LEU A 156 -17.76 -5.31 -2.23
C LEU A 156 -19.00 -6.04 -1.73
N ALA A 157 -18.91 -6.74 -0.60
CA ALA A 157 -20.03 -7.45 0.02
C ALA A 157 -21.17 -6.47 0.38
N SER A 158 -20.83 -5.26 0.82
CA SER A 158 -21.82 -4.24 1.15
C SER A 158 -22.47 -3.60 -0.07
N GLN A 159 -21.74 -3.41 -1.17
CA GLN A 159 -22.31 -2.89 -2.43
C GLN A 159 -23.23 -3.92 -3.11
N SER A 160 -22.81 -5.18 -3.14
CA SER A 160 -23.63 -6.28 -3.68
C SER A 160 -24.95 -6.47 -2.92
N SER A 161 -24.95 -6.21 -1.61
CA SER A 161 -26.19 -6.27 -0.80
C SER A 161 -27.19 -5.13 -1.06
N SER A 162 -26.76 -4.01 -1.64
CA SER A 162 -27.56 -2.78 -1.72
C SER A 162 -27.98 -2.33 -3.12
N GLY A 163 -27.26 -2.75 -4.18
CA GLY A 163 -27.52 -2.24 -5.54
C GLY A 163 -27.68 -3.28 -6.64
N TRP A 164 -27.28 -4.53 -6.41
CA TRP A 164 -27.28 -5.59 -7.43
C TRP A 164 -28.13 -6.75 -6.92
N THR A 165 -29.40 -6.79 -7.33
CA THR A 165 -30.29 -7.92 -7.05
C THR A 165 -29.62 -9.21 -7.53
N GLU A 166 -29.32 -10.09 -6.57
CA GLU A 166 -28.76 -11.45 -6.76
C GLU A 166 -27.30 -11.53 -7.23
N THR A 167 -26.38 -10.78 -6.62
CA THR A 167 -24.96 -11.06 -6.84
C THR A 167 -24.59 -12.41 -6.17
N PRO A 168 -24.04 -13.40 -6.91
CA PRO A 168 -23.70 -14.69 -6.30
C PRO A 168 -22.64 -14.56 -5.19
N PRO A 169 -22.68 -15.40 -4.14
CA PRO A 169 -21.80 -15.26 -2.96
C PRO A 169 -20.31 -15.45 -3.28
N TYR A 170 -19.97 -16.09 -4.40
CA TYR A 170 -18.60 -16.29 -4.85
C TYR A 170 -18.00 -15.05 -5.54
N VAL A 171 -18.79 -14.04 -5.91
CA VAL A 171 -18.28 -12.87 -6.65
C VAL A 171 -17.35 -12.03 -5.81
N ALA A 172 -17.74 -11.70 -4.57
CA ALA A 172 -16.91 -10.91 -3.67
C ALA A 172 -15.53 -11.54 -3.38
N PRO A 173 -15.40 -12.83 -3.00
CA PRO A 173 -14.09 -13.43 -2.77
C PRO A 173 -13.26 -13.55 -4.05
N VAL A 174 -13.86 -13.92 -5.20
CA VAL A 174 -13.13 -13.99 -6.48
C VAL A 174 -12.63 -12.62 -6.92
N ALA A 175 -13.46 -11.58 -6.82
CA ALA A 175 -13.07 -10.22 -7.13
C ALA A 175 -11.95 -9.72 -6.20
N THR A 176 -12.01 -10.07 -4.90
CA THR A 176 -10.94 -9.74 -3.94
C THR A 176 -9.63 -10.43 -4.31
N LEU A 177 -9.67 -11.71 -4.72
CA LEU A 177 -8.47 -12.42 -5.19
C LEU A 177 -7.87 -11.79 -6.44
N ILE A 178 -8.71 -11.50 -7.45
CA ILE A 178 -8.28 -10.83 -8.69
C ILE A 178 -7.65 -9.47 -8.36
N TYR A 179 -8.27 -8.72 -7.45
CA TYR A 179 -7.77 -7.46 -6.95
C TYR A 179 -6.38 -7.61 -6.29
N SER A 180 -6.22 -8.55 -5.35
CA SER A 180 -4.94 -8.80 -4.68
C SER A 180 -3.86 -9.25 -5.67
N CYS A 181 -4.20 -10.10 -6.65
CA CYS A 181 -3.30 -10.49 -7.73
C CYS A 181 -2.91 -9.30 -8.61
N GLY A 182 -3.85 -8.42 -8.95
CA GLY A 182 -3.59 -7.21 -9.74
C GLY A 182 -2.65 -6.24 -9.02
N LEU A 183 -2.86 -6.01 -7.72
CA LEU A 183 -1.96 -5.19 -6.91
C LEU A 183 -0.57 -5.83 -6.77
N ALA A 184 -0.51 -7.15 -6.59
CA ALA A 184 0.75 -7.87 -6.54
C ALA A 184 1.50 -7.74 -7.88
N MET A 185 0.81 -7.88 -9.00
CA MET A 185 1.39 -7.70 -10.34
C MET A 185 1.89 -6.27 -10.55
N LEU A 186 1.14 -5.26 -10.12
CA LEU A 186 1.58 -3.86 -10.16
C LEU A 186 2.82 -3.63 -9.30
N GLY A 187 2.82 -4.14 -8.07
CA GLY A 187 3.96 -4.04 -7.15
C GLY A 187 5.21 -4.70 -7.71
N TRP A 188 5.06 -5.88 -8.31
CA TRP A 188 6.14 -6.60 -8.99
C TRP A 188 6.68 -5.80 -10.17
N TRP A 189 5.81 -5.29 -11.06
CA TRP A 189 6.21 -4.50 -12.22
C TRP A 189 6.92 -3.20 -11.84
N HIS A 190 6.44 -2.51 -10.80
CA HIS A 190 7.11 -1.31 -10.26
C HIS A 190 8.47 -1.63 -9.63
N SER A 191 8.55 -2.73 -8.88
CA SER A 191 9.80 -3.18 -8.27
C SER A 191 10.84 -3.58 -9.33
N ASP A 192 10.42 -4.33 -10.35
CA ASP A 192 11.26 -4.70 -11.50
C ASP A 192 11.72 -3.46 -12.26
N TYR A 193 10.80 -2.53 -12.54
CA TYR A 193 11.16 -1.25 -13.13
C TYR A 193 12.20 -0.55 -12.27
N HIS A 194 12.07 -0.42 -10.95
CA HIS A 194 13.08 0.27 -10.14
C HIS A 194 14.43 -0.45 -10.04
N ASN A 195 14.44 -1.78 -10.02
CA ASN A 195 15.64 -2.57 -9.75
C ASN A 195 16.38 -3.07 -11.01
N SER A 196 15.76 -3.06 -12.19
CA SER A 196 16.33 -3.51 -13.48
C SER A 196 17.67 -2.87 -13.89
N ASN A 197 18.07 -1.75 -13.29
CA ASN A 197 19.34 -1.07 -13.59
C ASN A 197 20.52 -1.56 -12.75
N ARG A 198 20.29 -2.37 -11.72
CA ARG A 198 21.31 -2.84 -10.78
C ARG A 198 21.78 -4.22 -11.23
N VAL A 199 22.85 -4.26 -12.02
CA VAL A 199 23.57 -5.48 -12.41
C VAL A 199 24.87 -5.56 -11.61
#